data_AF-R5EKE6-F1
#
_entry.id   AF-R5EKE6-F1
#
_cell.length_a   1.000
_cell.length_b   1.000
_cell.length_c   1.000
_cell.angle_alpha   90.00
_cell.angle_beta   90.00
_cell.angle_gamma   90.00
#
_symmetry.space_group_name_H-M   'P 1'
#
loop_
_entity.id
_entity.type
_entity.pdbx_description
1 polymer ?
#
loop_
_entity_poly.entity_id
_entity_poly.type
_entity_poly.pdbx_seq_one_letter_code
_entity_poly.pdbx_strand_id
1 'polypeptide(L)'
;MEYLTLNNGTRMPLMGFGTFMLGGEACTNAVAAAIRGGYRMIDTAEAYGNEKEVGAGIRQSGIECKELFLVTKVNFKSHEHAGQAVMQSLNNLQTDYIY
;
A
#
# COMPACT_ATOMS: atom_id res chain seq x y z
N MET A 1 16.37 -8.53 -1.95
CA MET A 1 14.98 -8.83 -1.55
C MET A 1 14.64 -10.22 -2.04
N GLU A 2 14.17 -11.09 -1.16
CA GLU A 2 13.65 -12.41 -1.55
C GLU A 2 12.18 -12.29 -1.97
N TYR A 3 11.75 -13.16 -2.87
CA TYR A 3 10.40 -13.17 -3.43
C TYR A 3 9.83 -14.59 -3.40
N LEU A 4 8.52 -14.69 -3.21
CA LEU A 4 7.76 -15.90 -3.44
C LEU A 4 6.83 -15.69 -4.64
N THR A 5 6.48 -16.79 -5.30
CA THR A 5 5.51 -16.78 -6.40
C THR A 5 4.17 -17.27 -5.88
N LEU A 6 3.14 -16.42 -6.00
CA LEU A 6 1.77 -16.76 -5.66
C LEU A 6 1.20 -17.77 -6.67
N ASN A 7 0.08 -18.41 -6.34
CA ASN A 7 -0.57 -19.42 -7.19
C ASN A 7 -1.04 -18.88 -8.56
N ASN A 8 -1.17 -17.56 -8.70
CA ASN A 8 -1.50 -16.86 -9.95
C ASN A 8 -0.25 -16.42 -10.75
N GLY A 9 0.95 -16.80 -10.31
CA GLY A 9 2.21 -16.45 -10.98
C GLY A 9 2.80 -15.10 -10.58
N THR A 10 2.08 -14.29 -9.80
CA THR A 10 2.58 -12.99 -9.33
C THR A 10 3.73 -13.17 -8.34
N ARG A 11 4.81 -12.41 -8.53
CA ARG A 11 5.95 -12.38 -7.60
C ARG A 11 5.70 -11.37 -6.48
N MET A 12 5.66 -11.84 -5.24
CA MET A 12 5.43 -11.03 -4.04
C MET A 12 6.72 -10.97 -3.21
N PRO A 13 7.14 -9.78 -2.73
CA PRO A 13 8.26 -9.67 -1.78
C PRO A 13 7.98 -10.46 -0.49
N LEU A 14 8.98 -11.20 0.00
CA LEU A 14 8.85 -11.97 1.24
C LEU A 14 8.67 -11.09 2.49
N MET A 15 9.20 -9.85 2.42
CA MET A 15 9.13 -8.87 3.50
C MET A 15 8.41 -7.61 3.04
N GLY A 16 7.56 -7.05 3.91
CA GLY A 16 6.82 -5.83 3.66
C GLY A 16 6.73 -4.91 4.87
N PHE A 17 6.35 -3.67 4.61
CA PHE A 17 6.20 -2.63 5.62
C PHE A 17 4.71 -2.37 5.87
N GLY A 18 4.24 -2.67 7.08
CA GLY A 18 2.86 -2.45 7.51
C GLY A 18 2.65 -1.07 8.11
N THR A 19 1.49 -0.45 7.87
CA THR A 19 1.21 0.94 8.25
C THR A 19 0.19 1.12 9.38
N PHE A 20 -0.18 0.04 10.07
CA PHE A 20 -1.16 0.13 11.16
C PHE A 20 -0.73 1.12 12.25
N MET A 21 -1.68 1.93 12.74
CA MET A 21 -1.49 3.01 13.72
C MET A 21 -0.60 4.18 13.30
N LEU A 22 -0.07 4.20 12.08
CA LEU A 22 0.58 5.39 11.54
C LEU A 22 -0.49 6.38 11.04
N GLY A 23 -0.23 7.68 11.20
CA GLY A 23 -1.11 8.73 10.69
C GLY A 23 -0.36 10.03 10.42
N GLY A 24 -0.95 10.90 9.61
CA GLY A 24 -0.38 12.19 9.23
C GLY A 24 1.03 12.08 8.65
N GLU A 25 1.84 13.10 8.91
CA GLU A 25 3.20 13.21 8.38
C GLU A 25 4.11 12.04 8.80
N ALA A 26 3.89 11.47 9.98
CA ALA A 26 4.64 10.32 10.45
C ALA A 26 4.44 9.10 9.55
N CYS A 27 3.21 8.86 9.07
CA CYS A 27 2.92 7.79 8.11
C CYS A 27 3.66 8.02 6.79
N THR A 28 3.51 9.22 6.22
CA THR A 28 4.16 9.60 4.96
C THR A 28 5.68 9.45 5.04
N ASN A 29 6.31 9.98 6.10
CA ASN A 29 7.74 9.91 6.29
C ASN A 29 8.23 8.48 6.52
N ALA A 30 7.50 7.66 7.29
CA ALA A 30 7.83 6.27 7.54
C ALA A 30 7.76 5.42 6.25
N VAL A 31 6.70 5.57 5.46
CA VAL A 31 6.55 4.89 4.16
C VAL A 31 7.68 5.29 3.21
N ALA A 32 7.96 6.59 3.08
CA ALA A 32 9.03 7.09 2.22
C ALA A 32 10.40 6.57 2.66
N ALA A 33 10.67 6.51 3.97
CA ALA A 33 11.89 5.97 4.54
C ALA A 33 12.01 4.45 4.31
N ALA A 34 10.92 3.69 4.49
CA ALA A 34 10.91 2.24 4.23
C ALA A 34 11.25 1.93 2.77
N ILE A 35 10.63 2.64 1.82
CA ILE A 35 10.89 2.44 0.39
C ILE A 35 12.35 2.78 0.04
N ARG A 36 12.87 3.91 0.55
CA ARG A 36 14.30 4.28 0.39
C ARG A 36 15.25 3.29 1.06
N GLY A 37 14.83 2.69 2.16
CA GLY A 37 15.55 1.62 2.88
C GLY A 37 15.51 0.26 2.18
N GLY A 38 14.81 0.15 1.04
CA GLY A 38 14.81 -1.04 0.19
C GLY A 38 13.53 -1.88 0.27
N TYR A 39 12.53 -1.50 1.07
CA TYR A 39 11.23 -2.18 1.03
C TYR A 39 10.59 -2.02 -0.35
N ARG A 40 9.95 -3.10 -0.81
CA ARG A 40 9.21 -3.15 -2.09
C ARG A 40 7.80 -3.68 -1.92
N MET A 41 7.36 -3.97 -0.70
CA MET A 41 5.97 -4.24 -0.38
C MET A 41 5.50 -3.30 0.71
N ILE A 42 4.37 -2.62 0.48
CA ILE A 42 3.72 -1.71 1.43
C ILE A 42 2.32 -2.24 1.70
N ASP A 43 2.01 -2.47 2.97
CA ASP A 43 0.73 -3.01 3.42
C ASP A 43 -0.04 -1.98 4.24
N THR A 44 -1.25 -1.65 3.79
CA THR A 44 -2.18 -0.75 4.47
C THR A 44 -3.59 -1.36 4.47
N ALA A 45 -4.60 -0.60 4.90
CA ALA A 45 -6.00 -0.99 4.84
C ALA A 45 -6.91 0.25 4.84
N GLU A 46 -8.10 0.13 4.25
CA GLU A 46 -9.19 1.12 4.37
C GLU A 46 -9.45 1.45 5.86
N ALA A 47 -9.46 0.42 6.71
CA ALA A 47 -9.72 0.54 8.14
C ALA A 47 -8.66 1.34 8.91
N TYR A 48 -7.46 1.52 8.36
CA TYR A 48 -6.40 2.30 9.02
C TYR A 48 -6.56 3.79 8.78
N GLY A 49 -7.35 4.18 7.77
CA GLY A 49 -7.65 5.58 7.47
C GLY A 49 -6.45 6.41 7.03
N ASN A 50 -5.34 5.78 6.61
CA ASN A 50 -4.07 6.44 6.32
C ASN A 50 -3.58 6.24 4.87
N GLU A 51 -4.45 5.75 3.97
CA GLU A 51 -4.09 5.45 2.58
C GLU A 51 -3.60 6.68 1.81
N LYS A 52 -4.13 7.87 2.13
CA LYS A 52 -3.67 9.13 1.51
C LYS A 52 -2.23 9.44 1.89
N GLU A 53 -1.87 9.23 3.15
CA GLU A 53 -0.54 9.39 3.67
C GLU A 53 0.43 8.36 3.08
N VAL A 54 -0.03 7.13 2.86
CA VAL A 54 0.74 6.08 2.16
C VAL A 54 1.03 6.49 0.72
N GLY A 55 0.01 6.92 -0.04
CA GLY A 55 0.18 7.42 -1.40
C GLY A 55 1.15 8.60 -1.48
N ALA A 56 1.03 9.54 -0.54
CA ALA A 56 1.99 10.64 -0.40
C ALA A 56 3.42 10.15 -0.10
N GLY A 57 3.56 9.14 0.76
CA GLY A 57 4.85 8.55 1.12
C GLY A 57 5.53 7.84 -0.05
N ILE A 58 4.75 7.14 -0.88
CA ILE A 58 5.23 6.54 -2.14
C ILE A 58 5.75 7.64 -3.07
N ARG A 59 4.97 8.71 -3.29
CA ARG A 59 5.42 9.83 -4.12
C ARG A 59 6.68 10.50 -3.57
N GLN A 60 6.76 10.71 -2.25
CA GLN A 60 7.91 11.31 -1.58
C GLN A 60 9.15 10.40 -1.61
N SER A 61 9.01 9.08 -1.79
CA SER A 61 10.16 8.19 -1.89
C SER A 61 10.91 8.35 -3.22
N GLY A 62 10.25 8.88 -4.26
CA GLY A 62 10.80 9.01 -5.61
C GLY A 62 10.90 7.70 -6.40
N ILE A 63 10.28 6.62 -5.92
CA ILE A 63 10.22 5.33 -6.61
C ILE A 63 8.88 5.22 -7.31
N GLU A 64 8.86 4.70 -8.55
CA GLU A 64 7.62 4.52 -9.29
C GLU A 64 6.73 3.48 -8.60
N CYS A 65 5.42 3.74 -8.50
CA CYS A 65 4.47 2.82 -7.85
C CYS A 65 4.50 1.41 -8.46
N LYS A 66 4.86 1.27 -9.75
CA LYS A 66 5.00 -0.01 -10.47
C LYS A 66 6.17 -0.88 -10.02
N GLU A 67 7.09 -0.32 -9.25
CA GLU A 67 8.14 -1.08 -8.59
C GLU A 67 7.70 -1.63 -7.22
N LEU A 68 6.52 -1.26 -6.73
CA LEU A 68 6.02 -1.61 -5.41
C LEU A 68 4.88 -2.61 -5.50
N PHE A 69 4.94 -3.63 -4.65
CA PHE A 69 3.83 -4.51 -4.35
C PHE A 69 2.94 -3.85 -3.29
N LEU A 70 1.90 -3.15 -3.72
CA LEU A 70 1.00 -2.40 -2.85
C LEU A 70 -0.21 -3.24 -2.45
N VAL A 71 -0.47 -3.33 -1.15
CA VAL A 71 -1.58 -4.08 -0.56
C VAL A 71 -2.48 -3.14 0.25
N THR A 72 -3.79 -3.21 0.00
CA THR A 72 -4.82 -2.63 0.88
C THR A 72 -5.93 -3.66 1.13
N LYS A 73 -6.84 -3.36 2.05
CA LYS A 73 -7.87 -4.28 2.54
C LYS A 73 -9.20 -3.56 2.58
N VAL A 74 -10.22 -4.16 1.95
CA VAL A 74 -11.61 -3.71 2.08
C VAL A 74 -12.10 -3.99 3.50
N ASN A 75 -12.66 -2.99 4.15
CA ASN A 75 -13.23 -3.11 5.50
C ASN A 75 -14.49 -3.99 5.47
N PHE A 76 -14.74 -4.76 6.54
CA PHE A 76 -15.97 -5.56 6.67
C PHE A 76 -17.24 -4.70 6.54
N LYS A 77 -17.19 -3.43 6.96
CA LYS A 77 -18.31 -2.48 6.82
C LYS A 77 -18.62 -2.13 5.36
N SER A 78 -17.65 -2.30 4.48
CA SER A 78 -17.71 -1.95 3.07
C SER A 78 -17.95 -3.18 2.18
N HIS A 79 -18.19 -4.36 2.76
CA HIS A 79 -18.35 -5.63 2.03
C HIS A 79 -19.40 -5.55 0.91
N GLU A 80 -20.60 -5.06 1.23
CA GLU A 80 -21.70 -4.91 0.25
C GLU A 80 -21.39 -3.90 -0.87
N HIS A 81 -20.41 -3.02 -0.65
CA HIS A 81 -19.99 -1.97 -1.58
C HIS A 81 -18.51 -2.10 -1.95
N ALA A 82 -17.97 -3.33 -1.97
CA ALA A 82 -16.54 -3.56 -2.11
C ALA A 82 -15.93 -2.91 -3.36
N GLY A 83 -16.64 -2.90 -4.49
CA GLY A 83 -16.18 -2.22 -5.71
C GLY A 83 -15.95 -0.73 -5.51
N GLN A 84 -16.85 -0.03 -4.81
CA GLN A 84 -16.70 1.39 -4.49
C GLN A 84 -15.55 1.63 -3.50
N ALA A 85 -15.41 0.74 -2.51
CA ALA A 85 -14.32 0.80 -1.53
C ALA A 85 -12.95 0.64 -2.20
N VAL A 86 -12.82 -0.29 -3.16
CA VAL A 86 -11.59 -0.45 -3.96
C VAL A 86 -11.29 0.82 -4.76
N MET A 87 -12.27 1.39 -5.44
CA MET A 87 -12.08 2.65 -6.20
C MET A 87 -11.65 3.81 -5.30
N GLN A 88 -12.24 3.92 -4.11
CA GLN A 88 -11.84 4.93 -3.13
C GLN A 88 -10.41 4.71 -2.63
N SER A 89 -10.03 3.45 -2.39
CA SER A 89 -8.67 3.09 -1.94
C SER A 89 -7.63 3.43 -3.02
N LEU A 90 -7.90 3.09 -4.29
CA LEU A 90 -7.06 3.45 -5.44
C LEU A 90 -6.86 4.97 -5.54
N ASN A 91 -7.95 5.74 -5.42
CA ASN A 91 -7.89 7.20 -5.42
C ASN A 91 -7.11 7.77 -4.22
N ASN A 92 -7.30 7.23 -3.02
CA ASN A 92 -6.54 7.63 -1.83
C ASN A 92 -5.04 7.36 -2.01
N LEU A 93 -4.69 6.18 -2.52
CA LEU A 93 -3.32 5.73 -2.76
C LEU A 93 -2.67 6.40 -3.99
N GLN A 94 -3.46 7.11 -4.81
CA GLN A 94 -3.04 7.77 -6.04
C GLN A 94 -2.42 6.79 -7.06
N THR A 95 -3.08 5.65 -7.25
CA THR A 95 -2.69 4.59 -8.19
C THR A 95 -3.90 3.97 -8.85
N ASP A 96 -3.72 3.40 -10.04
CA ASP A 96 -4.79 2.76 -10.81
C ASP A 96 -4.87 1.23 -10.60
N TYR A 97 -3.93 0.65 -9.84
CA TYR A 97 -3.88 -0.79 -9.59
C TYR A 97 -3.28 -1.15 -8.23
N ILE A 98 -3.65 -2.32 -7.74
CA ILE A 98 -3.12 -3.04 -6.56
C ILE A 98 -3.01 -4.52 -6.91
N TYR A 99 -2.18 -5.27 -6.18
CA TYR A 99 -1.89 -6.70 -6.44
C TYR A 99 -2.77 -7.66 -5.66
#